data_AF-A0A1G0Z5E3-F1
#
_entry.id   AF-A0A1G0Z5E3-F1
#
_cell.length_a   1.000
_cell.length_b   1.000
_cell.length_c   1.000
_cell.angle_alpha   90.00
_cell.angle_beta   90.00
_cell.angle_gamma   90.00
#
_symmetry.space_group_name_H-M   'P 1'
#
loop_
_entity.id
_entity.type
_entity.pdbx_description
1 polymer ?
#
loop_
_entity_poly.entity_id
_entity_poly.type
_entity_poly.pdbx_seq_one_letter_code
_entity_poly.pdbx_strand_id
1 'polypeptide(L)'
;MKKLFSAFLFGCFFLSVSSFAGLPEAIPVEGTESGIFTEANTGMAFPEKMGALERKHVLKYKQEEYGVNINFSSSGVARADVYIYGLPDYQVPGGARSIEAREQFEGTVNAIFILEKKGVYKDATLLFKKEFFIKTSGFPLPALWAKLEYSEKDAVELSHVLLTGYHGKFLKIRFTYKKDEEEKGDKAFFSFMTALGKIMDFSVSKQEFLAAYAVFSEKPFSPQGVSSLSNILYFAANSKEVEVIFNQKIVPWLPKGSAYKFSEILAGSYVAGNVKEQLEKGLCQNDSYAGLLQVLKTYEQSKEFDKSSSVVPEIEELAKLEKEGKLKAFVAEILKKTEPVKQNPKGAPAKTMGGE
;
A
#
# COMPACT_ATOMS: atom_id res chain seq x y z
N MET A 1 -12.72 -30.33 6.20
CA MET A 1 -13.07 -29.07 6.91
C MET A 1 -12.47 -27.79 6.29
N LYS A 2 -11.84 -27.78 5.10
CA LYS A 2 -11.27 -26.56 4.48
C LYS A 2 -12.11 -25.90 3.36
N LYS A 3 -13.31 -26.41 3.06
CA LYS A 3 -14.15 -25.91 1.94
C LYS A 3 -15.39 -25.09 2.37
N LEU A 4 -15.67 -24.92 3.66
CA LEU A 4 -16.85 -24.17 4.12
C LEU A 4 -16.58 -22.70 4.47
N PHE A 5 -15.33 -22.28 4.73
CA PHE A 5 -15.02 -20.89 5.10
C PHE A 5 -15.00 -19.92 3.91
N SER A 6 -14.84 -20.42 2.68
CA SER A 6 -14.86 -19.58 1.48
C SER A 6 -16.28 -19.15 1.07
N ALA A 7 -17.33 -19.86 1.48
CA ALA A 7 -18.70 -19.55 1.06
C ALA A 7 -19.37 -18.51 1.98
N PHE A 8 -18.95 -18.39 3.24
CA PHE A 8 -19.57 -17.45 4.19
C PHE A 8 -19.06 -16.01 4.03
N LEU A 9 -17.82 -15.81 3.57
CA LEU A 9 -17.30 -14.50 3.16
C LEU A 9 -17.81 -14.06 1.77
N PHE A 10 -18.21 -15.00 0.92
CA PHE A 10 -18.70 -14.73 -0.44
C PHE A 10 -20.14 -14.19 -0.51
N GLY A 11 -20.95 -14.40 0.55
CA GLY A 11 -22.37 -14.05 0.55
C GLY A 11 -22.73 -12.65 1.04
N CYS A 12 -21.81 -11.94 1.71
CA CYS A 12 -22.17 -10.71 2.45
C CYS A 12 -21.52 -9.40 1.97
N PHE A 13 -20.58 -9.41 1.02
CA PHE A 13 -19.82 -8.19 0.69
C PHE A 13 -19.68 -7.84 -0.79
N PHE A 14 -20.54 -8.40 -1.65
CA PHE A 14 -21.06 -7.55 -2.71
C PHE A 14 -22.09 -6.63 -2.04
N LEU A 15 -21.69 -5.40 -1.71
CA LEU A 15 -22.62 -4.29 -1.85
C LEU A 15 -23.08 -4.34 -3.30
N SER A 16 -24.14 -5.12 -3.52
CA SER A 16 -24.63 -5.42 -4.84
C SER A 16 -24.88 -4.07 -5.49
N VAL A 17 -24.50 -3.93 -6.74
CA VAL A 17 -24.86 -2.75 -7.54
C VAL A 17 -26.40 -2.66 -7.71
N SER A 18 -27.13 -3.67 -7.23
CA SER A 18 -28.57 -3.69 -6.98
C SER A 18 -29.04 -2.81 -5.81
N SER A 19 -28.16 -2.42 -4.88
CA SER A 19 -28.51 -1.68 -3.65
C SER A 19 -28.35 -0.15 -3.72
N PHE A 20 -28.39 0.44 -4.92
CA PHE A 20 -28.64 1.90 -5.01
C PHE A 20 -30.02 2.31 -4.42
N ALA A 21 -30.90 1.34 -4.12
CA ALA A 21 -32.15 1.53 -3.39
C ALA A 21 -32.03 1.42 -1.86
N GLY A 22 -30.82 1.28 -1.30
CA GLY A 22 -30.63 1.10 0.14
C GLY A 22 -29.22 1.37 0.63
N LEU A 23 -28.49 2.31 0.01
CA LEU A 23 -27.26 2.81 0.61
C LEU A 23 -27.60 3.40 1.99
N PRO A 24 -26.79 3.15 3.03
CA PRO A 24 -26.98 3.81 4.30
C PRO A 24 -27.01 5.32 4.05
N GLU A 25 -27.99 5.98 4.68
CA GLU A 25 -28.22 7.40 4.48
C GLU A 25 -26.92 8.18 4.75
N ALA A 26 -26.49 8.96 3.77
CA ALA A 26 -25.31 9.80 3.87
C ALA A 26 -25.72 11.14 4.47
N ILE A 27 -25.08 11.53 5.57
CA ILE A 27 -25.35 12.78 6.28
C ILE A 27 -24.27 13.79 5.86
N PRO A 28 -24.64 14.98 5.38
CA PRO A 28 -23.71 16.08 5.17
C PRO A 28 -23.02 16.47 6.47
N VAL A 29 -21.70 16.67 6.42
CA VAL A 29 -20.95 17.24 7.54
C VAL A 29 -20.95 18.76 7.42
N GLU A 30 -21.73 19.44 8.26
CA GLU A 30 -21.87 20.90 8.24
C GLU A 30 -20.52 21.61 8.44
N GLY A 31 -20.37 22.77 7.80
CA GLY A 31 -19.17 23.62 7.94
C GLY A 31 -17.90 23.12 7.26
N THR A 32 -17.94 21.95 6.60
CA THR A 32 -16.76 21.38 5.92
C THR A 32 -16.43 22.05 4.58
N GLU A 33 -17.14 23.09 4.16
CA GLU A 33 -16.78 23.84 2.95
C GLU A 33 -15.52 24.69 3.14
N SER A 34 -15.19 25.03 4.40
CA SER A 34 -14.00 25.81 4.77
C SER A 34 -13.09 25.02 5.73
N GLY A 35 -11.82 25.41 5.80
CA GLY A 35 -10.80 24.82 6.64
C GLY A 35 -10.31 23.43 6.19
N ILE A 36 -9.57 22.78 7.08
CA ILE A 36 -9.05 21.43 6.87
C ILE A 36 -10.08 20.42 7.40
N PHE A 37 -10.43 19.43 6.59
CA PHE A 37 -11.21 18.27 7.03
C PHE A 37 -10.24 17.10 7.26
N THR A 38 -10.18 16.60 8.49
CA THR A 38 -9.36 15.43 8.82
C THR A 38 -10.24 14.19 8.90
N GLU A 39 -9.96 13.20 8.06
CA GLU A 39 -10.66 11.90 8.14
C GLU A 39 -10.12 11.12 9.34
N ALA A 40 -11.03 10.69 10.23
CA ALA A 40 -10.66 10.21 11.56
C ALA A 40 -9.91 8.88 11.57
N ASN A 41 -10.19 7.98 10.61
CA ASN A 41 -9.59 6.64 10.59
C ASN A 41 -8.18 6.63 10.01
N THR A 42 -7.91 7.50 9.04
CA THR A 42 -6.65 7.55 8.28
C THR A 42 -5.78 8.74 8.67
N GLY A 43 -6.33 9.74 9.36
CA GLY A 43 -5.65 10.98 9.69
C GLY A 43 -5.42 11.91 8.48
N MET A 44 -5.93 11.56 7.29
CA MET A 44 -5.73 12.39 6.09
C MET A 44 -6.37 13.76 6.27
N ALA A 45 -5.55 14.80 6.14
CA ALA A 45 -5.95 16.19 6.21
C ALA A 45 -6.27 16.72 4.81
N PHE A 46 -7.55 16.77 4.46
CA PHE A 46 -8.04 17.32 3.20
C PHE A 46 -8.14 18.85 3.31
N PRO A 47 -7.40 19.62 2.52
CA PRO A 47 -7.56 21.08 2.44
C PRO A 47 -8.83 21.45 1.64
N GLU A 48 -9.17 22.74 1.66
CA GLU A 48 -10.24 23.29 0.80
C GLU A 48 -9.94 23.11 -0.70
N LYS A 49 -8.66 23.09 -1.09
CA LYS A 49 -8.24 23.02 -2.50
C LYS A 49 -7.27 21.88 -2.76
N MET A 50 -7.57 21.10 -3.79
CA MET A 50 -6.74 19.97 -4.25
C MET A 50 -6.44 20.14 -5.74
N GLY A 51 -5.25 20.67 -6.04
CA GLY A 51 -4.92 21.10 -7.39
C GLY A 51 -5.81 22.27 -7.82
N ALA A 52 -6.55 22.10 -8.91
CA ALA A 52 -7.48 23.12 -9.42
C ALA A 52 -8.92 22.97 -8.89
N LEU A 53 -9.20 21.96 -8.05
CA LEU A 53 -10.54 21.67 -7.56
C LEU A 53 -10.72 22.18 -6.13
N GLU A 54 -11.94 22.59 -5.81
CA GLU A 54 -12.35 23.06 -4.50
C GLU A 54 -13.29 22.04 -3.85
N ARG A 55 -13.12 21.78 -2.55
CA ARG A 55 -13.99 20.89 -1.80
C ARG A 55 -15.39 21.52 -1.75
N LYS A 56 -16.41 20.73 -2.10
CA LYS A 56 -17.81 21.18 -2.10
C LYS A 56 -18.59 20.63 -0.93
N HIS A 57 -18.38 19.39 -0.55
CA HIS A 57 -19.01 18.80 0.61
C HIS A 57 -18.26 17.57 1.09
N VAL A 58 -18.52 17.22 2.34
CA VAL A 58 -18.15 15.93 2.93
C VAL A 58 -19.43 15.22 3.37
N LEU A 59 -19.58 13.98 2.96
CA LEU A 59 -20.66 13.11 3.41
C LEU A 59 -20.10 12.00 4.30
N LYS A 60 -20.72 11.80 5.45
CA LYS A 60 -20.49 10.62 6.32
C LYS A 60 -21.65 9.67 6.15
N TYR A 61 -21.40 8.37 6.04
CA TYR A 61 -22.47 7.38 6.04
C TYR A 61 -22.94 7.13 7.49
N LYS A 62 -24.26 7.03 7.73
CA LYS A 62 -24.86 6.95 9.09
C LYS A 62 -24.22 5.95 10.03
N GLN A 63 -23.82 4.81 9.47
CA GLN A 63 -22.90 3.93 10.17
C GLN A 63 -21.51 4.50 9.89
N GLU A 64 -21.01 5.39 10.75
CA GLU A 64 -19.77 6.15 10.53
C GLU A 64 -18.57 5.24 10.17
N GLU A 65 -18.62 3.99 10.63
CA GLU A 65 -17.64 2.94 10.35
C GLU A 65 -17.59 2.53 8.87
N TYR A 66 -18.61 2.84 8.06
CA TYR A 66 -18.66 2.55 6.63
C TYR A 66 -18.00 3.63 5.78
N GLY A 67 -17.52 4.72 6.40
CA GLY A 67 -16.58 5.64 5.77
C GLY A 67 -17.15 7.02 5.41
N VAL A 68 -16.40 7.71 4.55
CA VAL A 68 -16.67 9.08 4.10
C VAL A 68 -16.57 9.21 2.59
N ASN A 69 -17.30 10.18 2.04
CA ASN A 69 -17.13 10.69 0.68
C ASN A 69 -16.77 12.19 0.76
N ILE A 70 -15.70 12.57 0.08
CA ILE A 70 -15.22 13.95 0.02
C ILE A 70 -15.28 14.36 -1.45
N ASN A 71 -16.13 15.33 -1.74
CA ASN A 71 -16.33 15.82 -3.10
C ASN A 71 -15.52 17.09 -3.34
N PHE A 72 -14.78 17.09 -4.45
CA PHE A 72 -14.09 18.25 -4.99
C PHE A 72 -14.64 18.54 -6.39
N SER A 73 -14.79 19.81 -6.75
CA SER A 73 -15.10 20.20 -8.12
C SER A 73 -14.53 21.55 -8.49
N SER A 74 -14.37 21.76 -9.79
CA SER A 74 -14.08 23.05 -10.41
C SER A 74 -15.23 23.41 -11.35
N SER A 75 -15.54 24.69 -11.49
CA SER A 75 -16.73 25.22 -12.20
C SER A 75 -16.92 24.66 -13.63
N GLY A 76 -17.52 23.48 -13.73
CA GLY A 76 -17.84 22.79 -14.98
C GLY A 76 -16.68 22.02 -15.66
N VAL A 77 -15.47 22.01 -15.09
CA VAL A 77 -14.31 21.34 -15.72
C VAL A 77 -14.18 19.89 -15.25
N ALA A 78 -14.10 19.67 -13.94
CA ALA A 78 -13.90 18.34 -13.39
C ALA A 78 -14.53 18.19 -12.00
N ARG A 79 -14.80 16.94 -11.63
CA ARG A 79 -15.22 16.51 -10.29
C ARG A 79 -14.33 15.37 -9.83
N ALA A 80 -13.98 15.37 -8.54
CA ALA A 80 -13.31 14.26 -7.90
C ALA A 80 -14.09 13.83 -6.65
N ASP A 81 -14.45 12.56 -6.59
CA ASP A 81 -15.06 11.92 -5.43
C ASP A 81 -14.02 11.03 -4.76
N VAL A 82 -13.60 11.38 -3.54
CA VAL A 82 -12.68 10.58 -2.72
C VAL A 82 -13.48 9.82 -1.68
N TYR A 83 -13.43 8.50 -1.73
CA TYR A 83 -14.10 7.61 -0.77
C TYR A 83 -13.05 6.94 0.10
N ILE A 84 -13.23 7.01 1.41
CA ILE A 84 -12.44 6.27 2.40
C ILE A 84 -13.42 5.40 3.17
N TYR A 85 -13.31 4.08 3.07
CA TYR A 85 -14.27 3.15 3.67
C TYR A 85 -13.66 1.79 3.96
N GLY A 86 -14.27 1.02 4.85
CA GLY A 86 -13.87 -0.34 5.19
C GLY A 86 -14.46 -0.73 6.53
N LEU A 87 -14.70 -2.02 6.75
CA LEU A 87 -15.35 -2.49 7.96
C LEU A 87 -14.51 -2.17 9.21
N PRO A 88 -15.15 -1.93 10.37
CA PRO A 88 -14.44 -1.64 11.62
C PRO A 88 -13.50 -2.78 12.04
N ASP A 89 -13.94 -4.03 11.90
CA ASP A 89 -13.19 -5.22 12.32
C ASP A 89 -12.33 -5.84 11.21
N TYR A 90 -12.20 -5.17 10.07
CA TYR A 90 -11.44 -5.68 8.93
C TYR A 90 -10.39 -4.68 8.46
N GLN A 91 -9.13 -5.11 8.44
CA GLN A 91 -8.00 -4.31 8.02
C GLN A 91 -7.67 -4.60 6.56
N VAL A 92 -8.00 -3.65 5.67
CA VAL A 92 -7.63 -3.74 4.26
C VAL A 92 -6.11 -3.64 4.15
N PRO A 93 -5.42 -4.64 3.57
CA PRO A 93 -3.98 -4.56 3.38
C PRO A 93 -3.61 -3.39 2.46
N GLY A 94 -2.54 -2.67 2.79
CA GLY A 94 -2.07 -1.51 2.04
C GLY A 94 -1.70 -1.83 0.58
N GLY A 95 -1.98 -0.89 -0.32
CA GLY A 95 -1.60 -0.96 -1.74
C GLY A 95 -2.64 -1.64 -2.66
N ALA A 96 -2.26 -1.79 -3.92
CA ALA A 96 -3.09 -2.35 -5.00
C ALA A 96 -3.07 -3.88 -5.13
N ARG A 97 -2.17 -4.54 -4.41
CA ARG A 97 -1.83 -5.95 -4.66
C ARG A 97 -2.62 -6.94 -3.81
N SER A 98 -3.34 -6.47 -2.81
CA SER A 98 -4.23 -7.31 -2.02
C SER A 98 -5.36 -7.87 -2.89
N ILE A 99 -5.83 -9.07 -2.55
CA ILE A 99 -6.95 -9.70 -3.27
C ILE A 99 -8.19 -8.81 -3.12
N GLU A 100 -8.36 -8.24 -1.94
CA GLU A 100 -9.49 -7.43 -1.55
C GLU A 100 -9.53 -6.10 -2.29
N ALA A 101 -8.37 -5.44 -2.51
CA ALA A 101 -8.30 -4.26 -3.38
C ALA A 101 -8.65 -4.61 -4.83
N ARG A 102 -8.18 -5.75 -5.35
CA ARG A 102 -8.48 -6.18 -6.72
C ARG A 102 -9.97 -6.47 -6.91
N GLU A 103 -10.56 -7.26 -6.03
CA GLU A 103 -11.99 -7.58 -6.09
C GLU A 103 -12.85 -6.33 -5.97
N GLN A 104 -12.54 -5.44 -5.03
CA GLN A 104 -13.25 -4.18 -4.86
C GLN A 104 -13.11 -3.26 -6.08
N PHE A 105 -11.94 -3.24 -6.71
CA PHE A 105 -11.70 -2.49 -7.94
C PHE A 105 -12.50 -3.05 -9.11
N GLU A 106 -12.49 -4.37 -9.33
CA GLU A 106 -13.34 -5.01 -10.35
C GLU A 106 -14.82 -4.71 -10.13
N GLY A 107 -15.29 -4.83 -8.89
CA GLY A 107 -16.66 -4.50 -8.51
C GLY A 107 -17.02 -3.05 -8.86
N THR A 108 -16.10 -2.12 -8.59
CA THR A 108 -16.28 -0.68 -8.89
C THR A 108 -16.35 -0.42 -10.39
N VAL A 109 -15.46 -1.03 -11.18
CA VAL A 109 -15.47 -0.89 -12.65
C VAL A 109 -16.75 -1.51 -13.23
N ASN A 110 -17.12 -2.72 -12.79
CA ASN A 110 -18.33 -3.41 -13.22
C ASN A 110 -19.62 -2.65 -12.86
N ALA A 111 -19.61 -1.87 -11.77
CA ALA A 111 -20.76 -1.06 -11.39
C ALA A 111 -21.13 -0.01 -12.45
N ILE A 112 -20.16 0.52 -13.19
CA ILE A 112 -20.41 1.49 -14.28
C ILE A 112 -21.18 0.82 -15.43
N PHE A 113 -20.79 -0.40 -15.83
CA PHE A 113 -21.50 -1.17 -16.86
C PHE A 113 -22.89 -1.64 -16.38
N ILE A 114 -23.08 -1.87 -15.08
CA ILE A 114 -24.41 -2.16 -14.54
C ILE A 114 -25.31 -0.91 -14.60
N LEU A 115 -24.75 0.28 -14.35
CA LEU A 115 -25.49 1.54 -14.48
C LEU A 115 -25.88 1.84 -15.94
N GLU A 116 -25.04 1.46 -16.90
CA GLU A 116 -25.39 1.47 -18.32
C GLU A 116 -26.58 0.55 -18.62
N LYS A 117 -26.55 -0.71 -18.16
CA LYS A 117 -27.68 -1.66 -18.32
C LYS A 117 -28.99 -1.17 -17.69
N LYS A 118 -28.90 -0.29 -16.69
CA LYS A 118 -30.04 0.36 -16.02
C LYS A 118 -30.50 1.64 -16.73
N GLY A 119 -29.85 2.05 -17.81
CA GLY A 119 -30.17 3.27 -18.56
C GLY A 119 -29.71 4.57 -17.88
N VAL A 120 -28.90 4.49 -16.82
CA VAL A 120 -28.34 5.68 -16.14
C VAL A 120 -27.19 6.26 -16.96
N TYR A 121 -26.34 5.39 -17.50
CA TYR A 121 -25.29 5.74 -18.47
C TYR A 121 -25.60 5.15 -19.84
N LYS A 122 -24.94 5.66 -20.88
CA LYS A 122 -24.98 5.08 -22.23
C LYS A 122 -23.56 4.87 -22.76
N ASP A 123 -23.38 3.85 -23.59
CA ASP A 123 -22.17 3.57 -24.36
C ASP A 123 -20.90 3.48 -23.49
N ALA A 124 -21.01 2.80 -22.34
CA ALA A 124 -19.90 2.68 -21.41
C ALA A 124 -18.78 1.83 -22.02
N THR A 125 -17.56 2.39 -22.05
CA THR A 125 -16.39 1.75 -22.65
C THR A 125 -15.20 1.83 -21.69
N LEU A 126 -14.52 0.70 -21.47
CA LEU A 126 -13.24 0.69 -20.75
C LEU A 126 -12.10 1.04 -21.73
N LEU A 127 -11.46 2.19 -21.53
CA LEU A 127 -10.35 2.62 -22.39
C LEU A 127 -9.05 1.92 -22.01
N PHE A 128 -8.73 1.86 -20.71
CA PHE A 128 -7.61 1.06 -20.21
C PHE A 128 -7.77 0.71 -18.74
N LYS A 129 -6.96 -0.26 -18.30
CA LYS A 129 -6.78 -0.68 -16.92
C LYS A 129 -5.32 -1.05 -16.65
N LYS A 130 -4.70 -0.47 -15.62
CA LYS A 130 -3.29 -0.68 -15.26
C LYS A 130 -3.01 -0.34 -13.79
N GLU A 131 -1.80 -0.61 -13.32
CA GLU A 131 -1.32 -0.06 -12.04
C GLU A 131 -0.91 1.42 -12.19
N PHE A 132 -1.16 2.20 -11.15
CA PHE A 132 -0.77 3.60 -11.01
C PHE A 132 -0.02 3.79 -9.70
N PHE A 133 1.02 4.62 -9.68
CA PHE A 133 1.82 4.88 -8.48
C PHE A 133 1.58 6.31 -8.00
N ILE A 134 0.82 6.45 -6.91
CA ILE A 134 0.56 7.75 -6.28
C ILE A 134 1.85 8.21 -5.61
N LYS A 135 2.44 9.30 -6.09
CA LYS A 135 3.66 9.87 -5.50
C LYS A 135 3.34 10.48 -4.14
N THR A 136 3.69 9.79 -3.05
CA THR A 136 3.54 10.32 -1.69
C THR A 136 4.80 11.06 -1.24
N SER A 137 4.79 11.63 -0.03
CA SER A 137 6.01 12.17 0.61
C SER A 137 7.08 11.09 0.88
N GLY A 138 6.65 9.83 1.03
CA GLY A 138 7.51 8.65 1.17
C GLY A 138 7.61 7.87 -0.14
N PHE A 139 7.31 6.56 -0.12
CA PHE A 139 7.33 5.77 -1.35
C PHE A 139 6.03 5.91 -2.14
N PRO A 140 6.10 5.76 -3.48
CA PRO A 140 4.90 5.73 -4.29
C PRO A 140 3.96 4.60 -3.85
N LEU A 141 2.70 4.95 -3.54
CA LEU A 141 1.68 3.97 -3.16
C LEU A 141 1.07 3.37 -4.45
N PRO A 142 1.15 2.04 -4.66
CA PRO A 142 0.50 1.42 -5.80
C PRO A 142 -1.03 1.47 -5.65
N ALA A 143 -1.71 1.82 -6.72
CA ALA A 143 -3.17 1.83 -6.88
C ALA A 143 -3.56 1.12 -8.19
N LEU A 144 -4.72 0.48 -8.20
CA LEU A 144 -5.36 -0.01 -9.43
C LEU A 144 -6.03 1.18 -10.11
N TRP A 145 -5.90 1.31 -11.43
CA TRP A 145 -6.42 2.45 -12.19
C TRP A 145 -7.12 2.00 -13.48
N ALA A 146 -8.34 2.49 -13.71
CA ALA A 146 -9.06 2.38 -14.96
C ALA A 146 -9.45 3.78 -15.47
N LYS A 147 -9.45 3.96 -16.80
CA LYS A 147 -10.09 5.10 -17.47
C LYS A 147 -11.25 4.56 -18.29
N LEU A 148 -12.43 5.11 -18.05
CA LEU A 148 -13.67 4.75 -18.73
C LEU A 148 -14.23 5.95 -19.47
N GLU A 149 -14.98 5.69 -20.52
CA GLU A 149 -15.82 6.64 -21.24
C GLU A 149 -17.28 6.21 -21.10
N TYR A 150 -18.20 7.16 -20.91
CA TYR A 150 -19.65 6.91 -20.95
C TYR A 150 -20.39 8.23 -21.18
N SER A 151 -21.67 8.17 -21.56
CA SER A 151 -22.53 9.34 -21.67
C SER A 151 -23.53 9.45 -20.51
N GLU A 152 -23.65 10.65 -19.94
CA GLU A 152 -24.65 11.02 -18.91
C GLU A 152 -25.29 12.36 -19.29
N LYS A 153 -26.63 12.46 -19.31
CA LYS A 153 -27.37 13.70 -19.63
C LYS A 153 -26.88 14.40 -20.91
N ASP A 154 -26.69 13.61 -21.97
CA ASP A 154 -26.25 14.06 -23.31
C ASP A 154 -24.81 14.61 -23.38
N ALA A 155 -24.01 14.48 -22.32
CA ALA A 155 -22.58 14.77 -22.32
C ALA A 155 -21.78 13.46 -22.29
N VAL A 156 -20.73 13.38 -23.12
CA VAL A 156 -19.75 12.29 -23.04
C VAL A 156 -18.71 12.65 -21.99
N GLU A 157 -18.50 11.78 -21.03
CA GLU A 157 -17.57 11.95 -19.91
C GLU A 157 -16.43 10.92 -19.96
N LEU A 158 -15.28 11.34 -19.47
CA LEU A 158 -14.14 10.47 -19.15
C LEU A 158 -14.00 10.39 -17.63
N SER A 159 -13.88 9.15 -17.12
CA SER A 159 -13.82 8.87 -15.68
C SER A 159 -12.62 8.01 -15.34
N HIS A 160 -11.74 8.56 -14.51
CA HIS A 160 -10.61 7.86 -13.90
C HIS A 160 -11.09 7.24 -12.58
N VAL A 161 -11.00 5.92 -12.47
CA VAL A 161 -11.28 5.19 -11.23
C VAL A 161 -9.97 4.66 -10.69
N LEU A 162 -9.61 5.04 -9.47
CA LEU A 162 -8.46 4.52 -8.75
C LEU A 162 -8.90 3.83 -7.46
N LEU A 163 -8.22 2.76 -7.08
CA LEU A 163 -8.44 2.08 -5.81
C LEU A 163 -7.15 1.51 -5.22
N THR A 164 -6.97 1.69 -3.92
CA THR A 164 -5.85 1.12 -3.16
C THR A 164 -6.28 0.85 -1.71
N GLY A 165 -5.56 -0.01 -1.00
CA GLY A 165 -5.62 -0.08 0.45
C GLY A 165 -4.75 1.01 1.09
N TYR A 166 -5.25 1.69 2.11
CA TYR A 166 -4.56 2.76 2.82
C TYR A 166 -5.01 2.81 4.29
N HIS A 167 -4.08 2.65 5.24
CA HIS A 167 -4.33 2.61 6.70
C HIS A 167 -5.53 1.75 7.08
N GLY A 168 -5.54 0.49 6.63
CA GLY A 168 -6.60 -0.47 6.97
C GLY A 168 -7.94 -0.23 6.25
N LYS A 169 -8.05 0.80 5.40
CA LYS A 169 -9.26 1.15 4.65
C LYS A 169 -9.04 1.05 3.14
N PHE A 170 -10.12 1.00 2.38
CA PHE A 170 -10.10 1.28 0.95
C PHE A 170 -10.08 2.79 0.73
N LEU A 171 -9.15 3.24 -0.10
CA LEU A 171 -9.15 4.58 -0.69
C LEU A 171 -9.52 4.45 -2.17
N LYS A 172 -10.71 4.92 -2.52
CA LYS A 172 -11.22 4.93 -3.90
C LYS A 172 -11.36 6.37 -4.38
N ILE A 173 -10.93 6.65 -5.59
CA ILE A 173 -11.04 7.97 -6.22
C ILE A 173 -11.78 7.80 -7.54
N ARG A 174 -12.81 8.59 -7.75
CA ARG A 174 -13.45 8.76 -9.07
C ARG A 174 -13.25 10.19 -9.52
N PHE A 175 -12.46 10.40 -10.57
CA PHE A 175 -12.22 11.72 -11.15
C PHE A 175 -12.85 11.76 -12.54
N THR A 176 -13.79 12.68 -12.76
CA THR A 176 -14.63 12.73 -13.95
C THR A 176 -14.59 14.12 -14.57
N TYR A 177 -14.51 14.19 -15.89
CA TYR A 177 -14.56 15.42 -16.69
C TYR A 177 -15.16 15.14 -18.07
N LYS A 178 -15.55 16.18 -18.81
CA LYS A 178 -16.14 16.03 -20.14
C LYS A 178 -15.09 15.66 -21.19
N LYS A 179 -15.46 14.82 -22.16
CA LYS A 179 -14.54 14.34 -23.20
C LYS A 179 -14.00 15.46 -24.11
N ASP A 180 -14.78 16.50 -24.38
CA ASP A 180 -14.35 17.68 -25.15
C ASP A 180 -13.31 18.55 -24.41
N GLU A 181 -13.10 18.31 -23.11
CA GLU A 181 -12.12 18.96 -22.25
C GLU A 181 -10.98 18.02 -21.85
N GLU A 182 -10.70 16.95 -22.61
CA GLU A 182 -9.78 15.87 -22.20
C GLU A 182 -8.39 16.36 -21.77
N GLU A 183 -7.76 17.25 -22.54
CA GLU A 183 -6.44 17.76 -22.19
C GLU A 183 -6.44 18.50 -20.84
N LYS A 184 -7.44 19.37 -20.61
CA LYS A 184 -7.56 20.10 -19.33
C LYS A 184 -7.94 19.16 -18.19
N GLY A 185 -8.81 18.19 -18.47
CA GLY A 185 -9.25 17.15 -17.54
C GLY A 185 -8.11 16.27 -17.05
N ASP A 186 -7.27 15.77 -17.96
CA ASP A 186 -6.09 14.97 -17.62
C ASP A 186 -5.07 15.79 -16.82
N LYS A 187 -4.83 17.05 -17.20
CA LYS A 187 -3.96 17.95 -16.42
C LYS A 187 -4.50 18.18 -15.01
N ALA A 188 -5.81 18.39 -14.87
CA ALA A 188 -6.47 18.55 -13.58
C ALA A 188 -6.40 17.27 -12.74
N PHE A 189 -6.57 16.10 -13.37
CA PHE A 189 -6.42 14.80 -12.72
C PHE A 189 -5.01 14.61 -12.14
N PHE A 190 -3.95 14.80 -12.92
CA PHE A 190 -2.58 14.64 -12.42
C PHE A 190 -2.21 15.67 -11.35
N SER A 191 -2.70 16.91 -11.48
CA SER A 191 -2.55 17.94 -10.44
C SER A 191 -3.24 17.52 -9.14
N PHE A 192 -4.47 17.00 -9.22
CA PHE A 192 -5.22 16.47 -8.09
C PHE A 192 -4.49 15.29 -7.43
N MET A 193 -4.00 14.32 -8.21
CA MET A 193 -3.24 13.18 -7.69
C MET A 193 -1.92 13.60 -7.03
N THR A 194 -1.28 14.64 -7.53
CA THR A 194 -0.08 15.21 -6.90
C THR A 194 -0.41 15.86 -5.56
N ALA A 195 -1.52 16.60 -5.47
CA ALA A 195 -1.98 17.18 -4.21
C ALA A 195 -2.39 16.09 -3.22
N LEU A 196 -3.07 15.04 -3.69
CA LEU A 196 -3.45 13.88 -2.89
C LEU A 196 -2.22 13.20 -2.29
N GLY A 197 -1.21 12.91 -3.10
CA GLY A 197 0.03 12.32 -2.63
C GLY A 197 0.73 13.12 -1.52
N LYS A 198 0.61 14.47 -1.52
CA LYS A 198 1.19 15.31 -0.47
C LYS A 198 0.48 15.20 0.88
N ILE A 199 -0.83 14.94 0.88
CA ILE A 199 -1.61 14.79 2.12
C ILE A 199 -1.69 13.34 2.58
N MET A 200 -1.25 12.40 1.74
CA MET A 200 -1.08 11.01 2.11
C MET A 200 0.24 10.88 2.86
N ASP A 201 0.17 10.91 4.20
CA ASP A 201 1.27 10.43 5.02
C ASP A 201 1.19 8.91 5.04
N PHE A 202 1.85 8.26 4.09
CA PHE A 202 1.99 6.82 4.15
C PHE A 202 3.12 6.54 5.13
N SER A 203 2.77 6.23 6.37
CA SER A 203 3.67 5.65 7.34
C SER A 203 3.10 4.31 7.74
N VAL A 204 3.89 3.24 7.70
CA VAL A 204 3.50 2.00 8.37
C VAL A 204 3.84 2.20 9.85
N SER A 205 2.85 2.05 10.73
CA SER A 205 3.07 2.10 12.17
C SER A 205 3.78 0.84 12.68
N LYS A 206 4.33 0.90 13.89
CA LYS A 206 4.92 -0.27 14.57
C LYS A 206 3.93 -1.43 14.67
N GLN A 207 2.66 -1.15 14.98
CA GLN A 207 1.61 -2.15 15.13
C GLN A 207 1.26 -2.81 13.78
N GLU A 208 1.13 -2.02 12.71
CA GLU A 208 0.89 -2.54 11.36
C GLU A 208 2.07 -3.38 10.86
N PHE A 209 3.30 -2.96 11.17
CA PHE A 209 4.49 -3.78 10.91
C PHE A 209 4.40 -5.13 11.62
N LEU A 210 4.09 -5.15 12.93
CA LEU A 210 4.01 -6.39 13.70
C LEU A 210 2.89 -7.31 13.20
N ALA A 211 1.75 -6.75 12.80
CA ALA A 211 0.67 -7.50 12.16
C ALA A 211 1.11 -8.11 10.82
N ALA A 212 1.77 -7.32 9.96
CA ALA A 212 2.32 -7.80 8.70
C ALA A 212 3.40 -8.88 8.90
N TYR A 213 4.28 -8.70 9.89
CA TYR A 213 5.29 -9.69 10.27
C TYR A 213 4.65 -11.00 10.73
N ALA A 214 3.59 -10.95 11.54
CA ALA A 214 2.91 -12.16 12.02
C ALA A 214 2.35 -12.98 10.83
N VAL A 215 1.67 -12.32 9.89
CA VAL A 215 1.14 -12.98 8.67
C VAL A 215 2.28 -13.53 7.80
N PHE A 216 3.30 -12.72 7.54
CA PHE A 216 4.44 -13.09 6.70
C PHE A 216 5.24 -14.24 7.29
N SER A 217 5.59 -14.19 8.58
CA SER A 217 6.46 -15.17 9.24
C SER A 217 5.79 -16.54 9.43
N GLU A 218 4.46 -16.62 9.36
CA GLU A 218 3.71 -17.87 9.39
C GLU A 218 3.61 -18.50 8.00
N LYS A 219 3.26 -17.72 6.97
CA LYS A 219 3.00 -18.21 5.60
C LYS A 219 3.58 -17.27 4.53
N PRO A 220 4.91 -17.16 4.39
CA PRO A 220 5.54 -16.13 3.56
C PRO A 220 5.25 -16.28 2.05
N PHE A 221 4.93 -17.49 1.61
CA PHE A 221 4.60 -17.81 0.20
C PHE A 221 3.10 -17.74 -0.13
N SER A 222 2.25 -17.45 0.86
CA SER A 222 0.83 -17.21 0.61
C SER A 222 0.62 -15.84 -0.05
N PRO A 223 -0.50 -15.60 -0.77
CA PRO A 223 -0.82 -14.28 -1.30
C PRO A 223 -0.78 -13.17 -0.23
N GLN A 224 -1.31 -13.45 0.96
CA GLN A 224 -1.30 -12.53 2.10
C GLN A 224 0.11 -12.32 2.65
N GLY A 225 0.94 -13.36 2.71
CA GLY A 225 2.35 -13.25 3.10
C GLY A 225 3.12 -12.33 2.16
N VAL A 226 3.04 -12.58 0.85
CA VAL A 226 3.68 -11.75 -0.18
C VAL A 226 3.19 -10.30 -0.12
N SER A 227 1.89 -10.08 0.10
CA SER A 227 1.35 -8.72 0.29
C SER A 227 1.91 -8.05 1.56
N SER A 228 1.97 -8.78 2.67
CA SER A 228 2.49 -8.28 3.96
C SER A 228 3.95 -7.87 3.88
N LEU A 229 4.74 -8.53 3.03
CA LEU A 229 6.14 -8.18 2.82
C LEU A 229 6.32 -6.73 2.35
N SER A 230 5.39 -6.19 1.57
CA SER A 230 5.47 -4.80 1.10
C SER A 230 5.42 -3.81 2.27
N ASN A 231 4.56 -4.05 3.27
CA ASN A 231 4.47 -3.22 4.46
C ASN A 231 5.72 -3.34 5.35
N ILE A 232 6.28 -4.54 5.46
CA ILE A 232 7.52 -4.81 6.19
C ILE A 232 8.68 -4.01 5.58
N LEU A 233 8.87 -4.13 4.27
CA LEU A 233 9.93 -3.41 3.56
C LEU A 233 9.71 -1.90 3.61
N TYR A 234 8.46 -1.45 3.51
CA TYR A 234 8.14 -0.04 3.64
C TYR A 234 8.50 0.51 5.02
N PHE A 235 8.08 -0.17 6.10
CA PHE A 235 8.44 0.23 7.46
C PHE A 235 9.96 0.32 7.62
N ALA A 236 10.68 -0.72 7.19
CA ALA A 236 12.13 -0.78 7.31
C ALA A 236 12.85 0.37 6.58
N ALA A 237 12.32 0.82 5.44
CA ALA A 237 12.95 1.85 4.63
C ALA A 237 12.66 3.29 5.10
N ASN A 238 11.56 3.52 5.84
CA ASN A 238 11.10 4.87 6.20
C ASN A 238 11.10 5.15 7.70
N SER A 239 11.09 4.11 8.52
CA SER A 239 11.07 4.27 9.97
C SER A 239 12.42 4.73 10.48
N LYS A 240 12.41 5.74 11.35
CA LYS A 240 13.60 6.19 12.10
C LYS A 240 13.89 5.30 13.31
N GLU A 241 13.01 4.33 13.60
CA GLU A 241 13.13 3.45 14.75
C GLU A 241 14.02 2.23 14.47
N VAL A 242 14.35 1.96 13.21
CA VAL A 242 15.10 0.76 12.80
C VAL A 242 16.14 1.07 11.74
N GLU A 243 17.19 0.25 11.72
CA GLU A 243 18.26 0.33 10.72
C GLU A 243 18.58 -1.07 10.19
N VAL A 244 18.58 -1.28 8.88
CA VAL A 244 18.95 -2.57 8.27
C VAL A 244 20.14 -2.37 7.34
N ILE A 245 21.23 -3.08 7.63
CA ILE A 245 22.48 -3.02 6.87
C ILE A 245 22.70 -4.36 6.16
N PHE A 246 22.87 -4.30 4.84
CA PHE A 246 23.22 -5.47 4.04
C PHE A 246 24.74 -5.61 3.91
N ASN A 247 25.29 -6.66 4.51
CA ASN A 247 26.69 -7.06 4.33
C ASN A 247 26.77 -8.30 3.44
N GLN A 248 27.43 -8.22 2.29
CA GLN A 248 27.49 -9.33 1.32
C GLN A 248 28.06 -10.64 1.88
N LYS A 249 28.85 -10.60 2.96
CA LYS A 249 29.34 -11.83 3.62
C LYS A 249 28.30 -12.46 4.56
N ILE A 250 27.37 -11.65 5.09
CA ILE A 250 26.25 -12.10 5.93
C ILE A 250 25.09 -12.58 5.07
N VAL A 251 24.82 -11.89 3.96
CA VAL A 251 23.72 -12.20 3.01
C VAL A 251 24.25 -12.60 1.62
N PRO A 252 25.09 -13.65 1.52
CA PRO A 252 25.83 -13.98 0.31
C PRO A 252 24.98 -14.42 -0.89
N TRP A 253 23.70 -14.79 -0.69
CA TRP A 253 22.80 -15.14 -1.78
C TRP A 253 22.25 -13.91 -2.53
N LEU A 254 22.20 -12.73 -1.90
CA LEU A 254 21.54 -11.55 -2.48
C LEU A 254 22.12 -11.07 -3.81
N PRO A 255 23.45 -10.99 -4.01
CA PRO A 255 24.02 -10.59 -5.30
C PRO A 255 23.64 -11.51 -6.46
N LYS A 256 23.24 -12.75 -6.16
CA LYS A 256 22.81 -13.76 -7.14
C LYS A 256 21.29 -13.83 -7.30
N GLY A 257 20.55 -12.82 -6.81
CA GLY A 257 19.10 -12.90 -6.59
C GLY A 257 18.27 -13.43 -7.76
N SER A 258 18.59 -13.09 -9.01
CA SER A 258 17.83 -13.59 -10.17
C SER A 258 18.02 -15.10 -10.44
N ALA A 259 19.06 -15.73 -9.88
CA ALA A 259 19.35 -17.15 -10.05
C ALA A 259 18.50 -18.05 -9.14
N TYR A 260 17.90 -17.50 -8.08
CA TYR A 260 17.17 -18.28 -7.09
C TYR A 260 15.68 -17.97 -7.10
N LYS A 261 14.88 -19.03 -7.14
CA LYS A 261 13.43 -18.95 -6.92
C LYS A 261 13.20 -18.37 -5.53
N PHE A 262 12.32 -17.37 -5.42
CA PHE A 262 11.98 -16.67 -4.17
C PHE A 262 13.08 -15.80 -3.54
N SER A 263 14.10 -15.38 -4.29
CA SER A 263 15.15 -14.49 -3.76
C SER A 263 14.62 -13.21 -3.11
N GLU A 264 13.57 -12.59 -3.66
CA GLU A 264 12.91 -11.41 -3.08
C GLU A 264 12.27 -11.71 -1.72
N ILE A 265 11.62 -12.86 -1.56
CA ILE A 265 11.00 -13.27 -0.29
C ILE A 265 12.09 -13.56 0.75
N LEU A 266 13.20 -14.18 0.34
CA LEU A 266 14.35 -14.44 1.22
C LEU A 266 15.04 -13.14 1.65
N ALA A 267 15.21 -12.18 0.73
CA ALA A 267 15.70 -10.84 1.06
C ALA A 267 14.76 -10.13 2.05
N GLY A 268 13.46 -10.19 1.78
CA GLY A 268 12.41 -9.67 2.63
C GLY A 268 12.39 -10.28 4.03
N SER A 269 12.66 -11.58 4.12
CA SER A 269 12.74 -12.31 5.39
C SER A 269 13.87 -11.83 6.28
N TYR A 270 15.01 -11.51 5.68
CA TYR A 270 16.13 -10.91 6.40
C TYR A 270 15.74 -9.58 7.04
N VAL A 271 15.10 -8.70 6.27
CA VAL A 271 14.61 -7.41 6.74
C VAL A 271 13.57 -7.61 7.85
N ALA A 272 12.61 -8.52 7.64
CA ALA A 272 11.53 -8.81 8.57
C ALA A 272 12.04 -9.23 9.95
N GLY A 273 12.95 -10.20 10.01
CA GLY A 273 13.52 -10.69 11.28
C GLY A 273 14.35 -9.63 12.00
N ASN A 274 15.15 -8.87 11.24
CA ASN A 274 16.01 -7.82 11.76
C ASN A 274 15.21 -6.67 12.41
N VAL A 275 14.23 -6.14 11.67
CA VAL A 275 13.34 -5.06 12.16
C VAL A 275 12.52 -5.51 13.36
N LYS A 276 11.96 -6.72 13.33
CA LYS A 276 11.14 -7.25 14.43
C LYS A 276 11.93 -7.29 15.75
N GLU A 277 13.17 -7.77 15.70
CA GLU A 277 14.05 -7.84 16.88
C GLU A 277 14.41 -6.45 17.45
N GLN A 278 14.69 -5.48 16.57
CA GLN A 278 14.95 -4.08 16.96
C GLN A 278 13.75 -3.45 17.69
N LEU A 279 12.55 -3.68 17.15
CA LEU A 279 11.30 -3.16 17.72
C LEU A 279 10.95 -3.80 19.08
N GLU A 280 11.29 -5.08 19.27
CA GLU A 280 11.11 -5.80 20.54
C GLU A 280 12.10 -5.32 21.60
N LYS A 281 13.35 -5.06 21.21
CA LYS A 281 14.40 -4.54 22.11
C LYS A 281 14.30 -3.03 22.37
N GLY A 282 13.60 -2.29 21.51
CA GLY A 282 13.59 -0.82 21.55
C GLY A 282 14.94 -0.21 21.16
N LEU A 283 15.69 -0.87 20.28
CA LEU A 283 17.03 -0.44 19.86
C LEU A 283 17.08 -0.26 18.34
N CYS A 284 17.40 0.94 17.87
CA CYS A 284 17.70 1.21 16.46
C CYS A 284 19.13 0.77 16.15
N GLN A 285 19.31 -0.54 16.00
CA GLN A 285 20.61 -1.15 15.72
C GLN A 285 20.40 -2.42 14.89
N ASN A 286 21.05 -2.47 13.72
CA ASN A 286 21.00 -3.63 12.84
C ASN A 286 21.30 -4.97 13.57
N ASP A 287 20.32 -5.88 13.59
CA ASP A 287 20.44 -7.24 14.15
C ASP A 287 20.48 -8.28 13.03
N SER A 288 21.66 -8.41 12.42
CA SER A 288 21.88 -9.35 11.32
C SER A 288 21.64 -10.81 11.69
N TYR A 289 21.83 -11.20 12.95
CA TYR A 289 21.62 -12.58 13.38
C TYR A 289 20.13 -12.92 13.39
N ALA A 290 19.29 -12.06 13.98
CA ALA A 290 17.84 -12.22 13.94
C ALA A 290 17.29 -12.25 12.51
N GLY A 291 17.82 -11.39 11.62
CA GLY A 291 17.49 -11.43 10.20
C GLY A 291 17.80 -12.79 9.55
N LEU A 292 18.97 -13.37 9.81
CA LEU A 292 19.33 -14.69 9.29
C LEU A 292 18.45 -15.81 9.83
N LEU A 293 18.09 -15.79 11.12
CA LEU A 293 17.17 -16.79 11.68
C LEU A 293 15.82 -16.80 10.94
N GLN A 294 15.29 -15.62 10.61
CA GLN A 294 14.06 -15.51 9.82
C GLN A 294 14.24 -16.01 8.38
N VAL A 295 15.41 -15.78 7.75
CA VAL A 295 15.74 -16.35 6.43
C VAL A 295 15.75 -17.87 6.48
N LEU A 296 16.44 -18.46 7.46
CA LEU A 296 16.53 -19.92 7.62
C LEU A 296 15.13 -20.54 7.77
N LYS A 297 14.29 -19.95 8.62
CA LYS A 297 12.88 -20.38 8.78
C LYS A 297 12.12 -20.31 7.45
N THR A 298 12.23 -19.19 6.74
CA THR A 298 11.49 -18.95 5.49
C THR A 298 11.98 -19.85 4.36
N TYR A 299 13.27 -20.18 4.34
CA TYR A 299 13.85 -21.11 3.38
C TYR A 299 13.40 -22.56 3.61
N GLU A 300 13.28 -23.01 4.87
CA GLU A 300 12.67 -24.31 5.16
C GLU A 300 11.20 -24.35 4.67
N GLN A 301 10.43 -23.30 4.93
CA GLN A 301 9.06 -23.16 4.43
C GLN A 301 8.99 -23.16 2.90
N SER A 302 10.02 -22.68 2.20
CA SER A 302 10.04 -22.68 0.73
C SER A 302 10.18 -24.07 0.15
N LYS A 303 10.98 -24.93 0.80
CA LYS A 303 11.13 -26.36 0.44
C LYS A 303 9.84 -27.14 0.61
N GLU A 304 9.05 -26.79 1.63
CA GLU A 304 7.72 -27.38 1.84
C GLU A 304 6.67 -26.86 0.86
N PHE A 305 6.69 -25.55 0.57
CA PHE A 305 5.75 -24.91 -0.36
C PHE A 305 5.94 -25.41 -1.78
N ASP A 306 7.20 -25.58 -2.20
CA ASP A 306 7.55 -26.06 -3.53
C ASP A 306 8.77 -26.98 -3.49
N LYS A 307 8.52 -28.29 -3.63
CA LYS A 307 9.56 -29.32 -3.67
C LYS A 307 10.51 -29.20 -4.86
N SER A 308 10.14 -28.44 -5.90
CA SER A 308 11.00 -28.13 -7.05
C SER A 308 11.87 -26.89 -6.84
N SER A 309 11.72 -26.21 -5.69
CA SER A 309 12.57 -25.08 -5.30
C SER A 309 14.04 -25.47 -5.40
N SER A 310 14.82 -24.70 -6.15
CA SER A 310 16.26 -24.88 -6.20
C SER A 310 16.87 -24.73 -4.81
N VAL A 311 17.83 -25.59 -4.50
CA VAL A 311 18.69 -25.43 -3.33
C VAL A 311 19.45 -24.12 -3.46
N VAL A 312 19.51 -23.34 -2.38
CA VAL A 312 20.33 -22.13 -2.30
C VAL A 312 21.55 -22.49 -1.43
N PRO A 313 22.70 -22.86 -2.03
CA PRO A 313 23.84 -23.42 -1.30
C PRO A 313 24.31 -22.53 -0.14
N GLU A 314 24.30 -21.22 -0.37
CA GLU A 314 24.69 -20.23 0.63
C GLU A 314 23.82 -20.27 1.88
N ILE A 315 22.51 -20.53 1.73
CA ILE A 315 21.59 -20.60 2.86
C ILE A 315 21.74 -21.95 3.58
N GLU A 316 22.03 -23.04 2.86
CA GLU A 316 22.32 -24.34 3.47
C GLU A 316 23.58 -24.29 4.36
N GLU A 317 24.61 -23.56 3.92
CA GLU A 317 25.83 -23.33 4.70
C GLU A 317 25.54 -22.55 5.99
N LEU A 318 24.71 -21.51 5.92
CA LEU A 318 24.25 -20.77 7.10
C LEU A 318 23.37 -21.64 8.02
N ALA A 319 22.51 -22.49 7.46
CA ALA A 319 21.69 -23.44 8.21
C ALA A 319 22.56 -24.46 8.98
N LYS A 320 23.64 -24.93 8.35
CA LYS A 320 24.63 -25.81 9.00
C LYS A 320 25.32 -25.08 10.15
N LEU A 321 25.76 -23.84 9.96
CA LEU A 321 26.37 -23.04 11.03
C LEU A 321 25.41 -22.83 12.21
N GLU A 322 24.11 -22.64 11.97
CA GLU A 322 23.11 -22.51 13.03
C GLU A 322 22.93 -23.82 13.80
N LYS A 323 22.83 -24.97 13.09
CA LYS A 323 22.74 -26.30 13.72
C LYS A 323 23.96 -26.61 14.59
N GLU A 324 25.13 -26.11 14.22
CA GLU A 324 26.37 -26.26 14.99
C GLU A 324 26.53 -25.21 16.11
N GLY A 325 25.59 -24.27 16.28
CA GLY A 325 25.68 -23.18 17.26
C GLY A 325 26.75 -22.12 16.94
N LYS A 326 27.22 -22.06 15.69
CA LYS A 326 28.33 -21.20 15.24
C LYS A 326 27.88 -19.95 14.49
N LEU A 327 26.62 -19.90 14.03
CA LEU A 327 26.15 -18.79 13.19
C LEU A 327 26.28 -17.42 13.88
N LYS A 328 25.93 -17.32 15.16
CA LYS A 328 26.04 -16.07 15.92
C LYS A 328 27.49 -15.57 16.00
N ALA A 329 28.45 -16.47 16.23
CA ALA A 329 29.87 -16.14 16.28
C ALA A 329 30.40 -15.71 14.89
N PHE A 330 29.97 -16.40 13.83
CA PHE A 330 30.27 -16.04 12.44
C PHE A 330 29.79 -14.62 12.09
N VAL A 331 28.55 -14.28 12.44
CA VAL A 331 28.01 -12.91 12.23
C VAL A 331 28.82 -11.87 13.00
N ALA A 332 29.11 -12.12 14.28
CA ALA A 332 29.91 -11.22 15.10
C ALA A 332 31.33 -10.99 14.54
N GLU A 333 31.97 -12.05 14.04
CA GLU A 333 33.29 -11.96 13.41
C GLU A 333 33.27 -11.10 12.14
N ILE A 334 32.25 -11.27 11.28
CA ILE A 334 32.10 -10.43 10.09
C ILE A 334 31.88 -8.98 10.48
N LEU A 335 30.97 -8.69 11.42
CA LEU A 335 30.68 -7.33 11.84
C LEU A 335 31.93 -6.65 12.43
N LYS A 336 32.72 -7.35 13.24
CA LYS A 336 34.00 -6.85 13.77
C LYS A 336 35.00 -6.50 12.67
N LYS A 337 35.07 -7.30 11.60
CA LYS A 337 35.96 -7.04 10.44
C LYS A 337 35.43 -5.94 9.51
N THR A 338 34.15 -5.63 9.60
CA THR A 338 33.48 -4.65 8.73
C THR A 338 33.17 -3.35 9.46
N GLU A 339 33.69 -3.16 10.69
CA GLU A 339 33.55 -1.89 11.40
C GLU A 339 33.96 -0.75 10.47
N PRO A 340 33.11 0.28 10.35
CA PRO A 340 33.32 1.33 9.37
C PRO A 340 34.66 1.99 9.64
N VAL A 341 35.47 2.14 8.59
CA VAL A 341 36.45 3.23 8.52
C VAL A 341 35.71 4.47 8.97
N LYS A 342 36.05 5.02 10.15
CA LYS A 342 35.34 6.12 10.81
C LYS A 342 34.92 7.14 9.75
N GLN A 343 33.63 7.13 9.37
CA GLN A 343 33.13 8.14 8.46
C GLN A 343 33.24 9.45 9.23
N ASN A 344 34.01 10.39 8.69
CA ASN A 344 34.05 11.76 9.21
C ASN A 344 32.60 12.22 9.42
N PRO A 345 32.26 12.79 10.60
CA PRO A 345 30.90 13.15 10.93
C PRO A 345 30.37 14.14 9.89
N LYS A 346 29.52 13.67 8.98
CA LYS A 346 28.73 14.53 8.10
C LYS A 346 27.63 15.15 8.96
N GLY A 347 27.82 16.40 9.37
CA GLY A 347 26.77 17.13 10.07
C GLY A 347 27.14 18.44 10.76
N ALA A 348 28.19 19.16 10.33
CA ALA A 348 28.20 20.61 10.57
C ALA A 348 27.40 21.26 9.43
N PRO A 349 26.37 22.08 9.72
CA PRO A 349 25.62 22.78 8.68
C PRO A 349 26.58 23.68 7.90
N ALA A 350 26.50 23.59 6.57
CA ALA A 350 27.28 24.44 5.67
C ALA A 350 26.98 25.91 6.00
N LYS A 351 28.00 26.64 6.45
CA LYS A 351 27.96 28.11 6.48
C LYS A 351 27.67 28.57 5.05
N THR A 352 26.53 29.21 4.87
CA THR A 352 26.25 30.06 3.72
C THR A 352 27.32 31.15 3.69
N MET A 353 28.24 31.07 2.73
CA MET A 353 29.04 32.23 2.35
C MET A 353 28.13 33.14 1.53
N GLY A 354 27.70 34.23 2.15
CA GLY A 354 27.34 35.44 1.43
C GLY A 354 28.59 36.06 0.82
N GLY A 355 28.47 36.50 -0.41
CA GLY A 355 29.49 37.24 -1.15
C GLY A 355 28.80 38.06 -2.22
N GLU A 356 28.65 39.35 -1.88
CA GLU A 356 28.45 40.59 -2.64
C GLU A 356 28.12 40.55 -4.14
#